data_AF-A0A0J8U0L3-F1
#
_entry.id   AF-A0A0J8U0L3-F1
#
_cell.length_a   1.000
_cell.length_b   1.000
_cell.length_c   1.000
_cell.angle_alpha   90.00
_cell.angle_beta   90.00
_cell.angle_gamma   90.00
#
_symmetry.space_group_name_H-M   'P 1'
#
loop_
_entity.id
_entity.type
_entity.pdbx_description
1 polymer ?
#
loop_
_entity_poly.entity_id
_entity_poly.type
_entity_poly.pdbx_seq_one_letter_code
_entity_poly.pdbx_strand_id
1 'polypeptide(L)'
;MGYAARFYPQEWDNGELYAAEPYSGIDWPLTDDEAAVAIGDWTDTGDLSFLRKHPGAPAAVKEWPGPFCIRIIAPDGLEVPYLV
;
A
#
# COMPACT_ATOMS: atom_id res chain seq x y z
N MET A 1 -3.37 -17.28 -0.66
CA MET A 1 -2.11 -16.50 -0.74
C MET A 1 -1.88 -15.88 0.64
N GLY A 2 -0.69 -15.37 0.97
CA GLY A 2 -0.49 -14.66 2.25
C GLY A 2 -1.01 -13.21 2.16
N TYR A 3 -0.88 -12.44 3.25
CA TYR A 3 -1.08 -10.99 3.17
C TYR A 3 0.00 -10.34 2.30
N ALA A 4 -0.37 -9.25 1.64
CA ALA A 4 0.56 -8.42 0.87
C ALA A 4 0.27 -6.93 1.10
N ALA A 5 1.28 -6.09 0.93
CA ALA A 5 1.10 -4.67 0.77
C ALA A 5 1.12 -4.35 -0.73
N ARG A 6 0.19 -3.52 -1.17
CA ARG A 6 0.08 -3.04 -2.55
C ARG A 6 0.33 -1.55 -2.60
N PHE A 7 1.24 -1.15 -3.49
CA PHE A 7 1.55 0.25 -3.75
C PHE A 7 0.69 0.81 -4.87
N TYR A 8 0.10 1.98 -4.59
CA TYR A 8 -0.65 2.80 -5.51
C TYR A 8 0.08 4.14 -5.67
N PRO A 9 0.96 4.27 -6.68
CA PRO A 9 1.56 5.56 -7.01
C PRO A 9 0.44 6.54 -7.39
N GLN A 10 0.66 7.82 -7.12
CA GLN A 10 -0.26 8.86 -7.50
C GLN A 10 0.46 10.00 -8.21
N GLU A 11 -0.28 10.74 -9.01
CA GLU A 11 0.17 11.96 -9.67
C GLU A 11 -0.88 13.05 -9.60
N TRP A 12 -0.42 14.30 -9.60
CA TRP A 12 -1.30 15.45 -9.64
C TRP A 12 -1.55 15.82 -11.11
N ASP A 13 -2.81 15.79 -11.54
CA ASP A 13 -3.24 16.33 -12.83
C ASP A 13 -4.37 17.34 -12.59
N ASN A 14 -4.19 18.55 -13.10
CA ASN A 14 -5.13 19.68 -12.94
C ASN A 14 -5.65 19.93 -11.51
N GLY A 15 -4.81 19.69 -10.50
CA GLY A 15 -5.16 19.91 -9.08
C GLY A 15 -5.91 18.76 -8.42
N GLU A 16 -6.12 17.66 -9.15
CA GLU A 16 -6.69 16.41 -8.64
C GLU A 16 -5.63 15.32 -8.60
N LEU A 17 -5.80 14.38 -7.67
CA LEU A 17 -4.85 13.31 -7.42
C LEU A 17 -5.35 12.01 -8.08
N TYR A 18 -4.58 11.49 -9.02
CA TYR A 18 -4.91 10.29 -9.79
C TYR A 18 -3.91 9.16 -9.51
N ALA A 19 -4.32 7.92 -9.75
CA ALA A 19 -3.40 6.80 -9.72
C ALA A 19 -2.44 6.91 -10.93
N ALA A 20 -1.13 6.95 -10.68
CA ALA A 20 -0.13 7.08 -11.74
C ALA A 20 0.17 5.70 -12.35
N GLU A 21 -0.26 5.46 -13.59
CA GLU A 21 0.15 4.26 -14.32
C GLU A 21 1.61 4.38 -14.79
N PRO A 22 2.38 3.27 -14.95
CA PRO A 22 1.99 1.86 -14.79
C PRO A 22 2.36 1.25 -13.44
N TYR A 23 2.80 2.03 -12.45
CA TYR A 23 3.34 1.47 -11.19
C TYR A 23 2.26 1.04 -10.17
N SER A 24 0.99 1.06 -10.56
CA SER A 24 -0.11 0.51 -9.78
C SER A 24 0.00 -1.03 -9.71
N GLY A 25 -0.23 -1.59 -8.52
CA GLY A 25 -0.21 -3.05 -8.33
C GLY A 25 1.19 -3.65 -8.10
N ILE A 26 2.15 -2.85 -7.61
CA ILE A 26 3.39 -3.40 -7.07
C ILE A 26 3.10 -3.96 -5.68
N ASP A 27 3.19 -5.28 -5.58
CA ASP A 27 2.91 -6.01 -4.35
C ASP A 27 4.19 -6.54 -3.70
N TRP A 28 4.23 -6.56 -2.36
CA TRP A 28 5.22 -7.33 -1.61
C TRP A 28 4.57 -8.08 -0.44
N PRO A 29 5.07 -9.27 -0.11
CA PRO A 29 4.48 -10.07 0.95
C PRO A 29 4.68 -9.41 2.32
N LEU A 30 3.68 -9.61 3.19
CA LEU A 30 3.75 -9.36 4.62
C LEU A 30 3.59 -10.69 5.36
N THR A 31 4.22 -10.82 6.51
CA THR A 31 3.85 -11.85 7.49
C THR A 31 2.50 -11.53 8.14
N ASP A 32 1.85 -12.54 8.72
CA ASP A 32 0.56 -12.35 9.40
C ASP A 32 0.65 -11.33 10.56
N ASP A 33 1.76 -11.34 11.30
CA ASP A 33 2.02 -10.37 12.38
C ASP A 33 2.20 -8.95 11.85
N GLU A 34 2.97 -8.77 10.76
CA GLU A 34 3.15 -7.46 10.11
C GLU A 34 1.82 -6.93 9.55
N ALA A 35 1.00 -7.80 8.97
CA ALA A 35 -0.32 -7.45 8.49
C ALA A 35 -1.25 -7.04 9.63
N ALA A 36 -1.25 -7.76 10.76
CA ALA A 36 -2.06 -7.41 11.93
C ALA A 36 -1.69 -6.03 12.50
N VAL A 37 -0.40 -5.73 12.60
CA VAL A 37 0.09 -4.40 13.02
C VAL A 37 -0.37 -3.32 12.04
N ALA A 38 -0.21 -3.55 10.74
CA ALA A 38 -0.59 -2.57 9.73
C ALA A 38 -2.10 -2.33 9.67
N ILE A 39 -2.94 -3.37 9.81
CA ILE A 39 -4.40 -3.23 9.89
C ILE A 39 -4.80 -2.42 11.14
N GLY A 40 -4.15 -2.67 12.27
CA GLY A 40 -4.35 -1.90 13.50
C GLY A 40 -3.99 -0.43 13.32
N ASP A 41 -2.82 -0.14 12.73
CA ASP A 41 -2.32 1.22 12.50
C ASP A 41 -3.19 1.98 11.48
N TRP A 42 -3.65 1.30 10.43
CA TRP A 42 -4.62 1.87 9.49
C TRP A 42 -5.91 2.28 10.19
N THR A 43 -6.39 1.49 11.15
CA THR A 43 -7.65 1.79 11.85
C THR A 43 -7.54 3.04 12.71
N ASP A 44 -6.35 3.34 13.22
CA ASP A 44 -6.07 4.52 14.03
C ASP A 44 -5.76 5.76 13.18
N THR A 45 -4.98 5.61 12.10
CA THR A 45 -4.40 6.74 11.36
C THR A 45 -4.94 6.93 9.95
N GLY A 46 -5.50 5.88 9.35
CA GLY A 46 -5.86 5.83 7.92
C GLY A 46 -4.67 5.83 6.96
N ASP A 47 -3.43 5.78 7.46
CA ASP A 47 -2.20 5.83 6.67
C ASP A 47 -1.38 4.55 6.83
N LEU A 48 -0.80 4.09 5.73
CA LEU A 48 0.09 2.92 5.66
C LEU A 48 1.44 3.27 5.04
N SER A 49 1.78 4.56 4.96
CA SER A 49 3.00 5.06 4.32
C SER A 49 4.28 4.50 4.93
N PHE A 50 4.26 4.06 6.20
CA PHE A 50 5.39 3.40 6.85
C PHE A 50 5.82 2.12 6.13
N LEU A 51 4.89 1.39 5.49
CA LEU A 51 5.16 0.17 4.74
C LEU A 51 6.06 0.42 3.52
N ARG A 52 6.19 1.66 3.05
CA ARG A 52 7.19 2.04 2.02
C ARG A 52 8.62 1.71 2.46
N LYS A 53 8.90 1.77 3.77
CA LYS A 53 10.22 1.49 4.35
C LYS A 53 10.39 0.01 4.72
N HIS A 54 9.40 -0.83 4.45
CA HIS A 54 9.46 -2.25 4.74
C HIS A 54 10.66 -2.91 4.03
N PRO A 55 11.39 -3.84 4.69
CA PRO A 55 12.54 -4.50 4.07
C PRO A 55 12.20 -5.15 2.71
N GLY A 56 11.01 -5.78 2.64
CA GLY A 56 10.50 -6.41 1.43
C GLY A 56 9.93 -5.45 0.37
N ALA A 57 9.78 -4.15 0.66
CA ALA A 57 9.28 -3.21 -0.33
C ALA A 57 10.28 -3.04 -1.51
N PRO A 58 9.84 -3.11 -2.77
CA PRO A 58 10.71 -2.93 -3.93
C PRO A 58 11.37 -1.55 -4.00
N ALA A 59 12.49 -1.44 -4.72
CA ALA A 59 13.21 -0.17 -4.90
C ALA A 59 12.32 0.93 -5.49
N ALA A 60 11.50 0.60 -6.50
CA ALA A 60 10.55 1.54 -7.11
C ALA A 60 9.57 2.16 -6.10
N VAL A 61 9.12 1.40 -5.10
CA VAL A 61 8.25 1.90 -4.02
C VAL A 61 9.05 2.81 -3.08
N LYS A 62 10.26 2.38 -2.70
CA LYS A 62 11.16 3.15 -1.81
C LYS A 62 11.58 4.48 -2.43
N GLU A 63 11.78 4.53 -3.74
CA GLU A 63 12.33 5.68 -4.48
C GLU A 63 11.26 6.55 -5.15
N TRP A 64 9.98 6.19 -5.07
CA TRP A 64 8.90 6.93 -5.73
C TRP A 64 8.88 8.42 -5.32
N PRO A 65 9.01 9.36 -6.26
CA PRO A 65 9.15 10.79 -5.95
C PRO A 65 7.80 11.49 -5.72
N GLY A 66 6.70 10.86 -6.13
CA GLY A 66 5.36 11.45 -6.11
C GLY A 66 4.55 11.09 -4.86
N PRO A 67 3.29 11.59 -4.80
CA PRO A 67 2.31 11.10 -3.84
C PRO A 67 2.00 9.62 -4.08
N PHE A 68 1.49 8.94 -3.06
CA PHE A 68 1.17 7.52 -3.13
C PHE A 68 0.22 7.14 -2.00
N CYS A 69 -0.41 5.98 -2.13
CA CYS A 69 -1.00 5.27 -1.00
C CYS A 69 -0.59 3.79 -1.02
N ILE A 70 -0.65 3.15 0.16
CA ILE A 70 -0.40 1.72 0.31
C ILE A 70 -1.66 1.09 0.89
N ARG A 71 -2.05 -0.08 0.38
CA ARG A 71 -3.17 -0.88 0.86
C ARG A 71 -2.69 -2.27 1.25
N ILE A 72 -3.45 -2.96 2.08
CA ILE A 72 -3.19 -4.36 2.43
C ILE A 72 -4.10 -5.23 1.58
N ILE A 73 -3.56 -6.27 0.98
CA ILE A 73 -4.29 -7.31 0.26
C ILE A 73 -4.35 -8.55 1.15
N ALA A 74 -5.55 -8.99 1.47
CA ALA A 74 -5.80 -10.18 2.26
C ALA A 74 -5.53 -11.47 1.45
N PRO A 75 -5.39 -12.63 2.13
CA PRO A 75 -5.21 -13.94 1.51
C PRO A 75 -6.21 -14.33 0.41
N ASP A 76 -7.41 -13.77 0.48
CA ASP A 76 -8.54 -13.93 -0.45
C ASP A 76 -8.48 -12.98 -1.66
N GLY A 77 -7.47 -12.11 -1.72
CA GLY A 77 -7.23 -11.16 -2.79
C GLY A 77 -7.89 -9.80 -2.59
N LEU A 78 -8.52 -9.57 -1.44
CA LEU A 78 -9.37 -8.40 -1.21
C LEU A 78 -8.63 -7.33 -0.40
N GLU A 79 -8.94 -6.07 -0.65
CA GLU A 79 -8.29 -4.96 0.05
C GLU A 79 -8.81 -4.79 1.48
N VAL A 80 -7.88 -4.62 2.41
CA VAL A 80 -8.17 -4.37 3.82
C VAL A 80 -7.89 -2.90 4.16
N PRO A 81 -8.82 -2.25 4.88
CA PRO A 81 -10.15 -2.77 5.18
C PRO A 81 -11.08 -2.62 3.99
N TYR A 82 -12.04 -3.53 3.94
CA TYR A 82 -13.26 -3.33 3.22
C TYR A 82 -13.90 -2.01 3.65
N LEU A 83 -13.85 -1.01 2.78
CA LEU A 83 -14.82 0.08 2.82
C LEU A 83 -16.18 -0.57 2.50
N VAL A 84 -16.94 -0.90 3.54
CA VAL A 84 -18.38 -1.20 3.46
C VAL A 84 -19.16 0.10 3.45
#